data_AF-A0A414FUL4-F1
#
_entry.id   AF-A0A414FUL4-F1
#
_cell.length_a   1.000
_cell.length_b   1.000
_cell.length_c   1.000
_cell.angle_alpha   90.00
_cell.angle_beta   90.00
_cell.angle_gamma   90.00
#
_symmetry.space_group_name_H-M   'P 1'
#
loop_
_entity.id
_entity.type
_entity.pdbx_description
1 polymer ?
#
loop_
_entity_poly.entity_id
_entity_poly.type
_entity_poly.pdbx_seq_one_letter_code
_entity_poly.pdbx_strand_id
1 'polypeptide(L)'
;MPQSIDTQHWTRADLIKEAKMQTDAIQRLKVWLRFGYSLMAVGAILLIWSSSASNGTAAVMGGACLVLGIPVSVILKVGITRAKANVEGILSQAGVDINEK
;
A
#
# COMPACT_ATOMS: atom_id res chain seq x y z
N MET A 1 -16.94 6.56 -17.78
CA MET A 1 -15.47 6.73 -17.83
C MET A 1 -15.14 7.85 -16.85
N PRO A 2 -14.17 7.69 -15.93
CA PRO A 2 -13.76 8.81 -15.08
C PRO A 2 -13.22 9.94 -15.97
N GLN A 3 -13.69 11.18 -15.75
CA GLN A 3 -13.15 12.34 -16.47
C GLN A 3 -11.65 12.46 -16.15
N SER A 4 -10.82 12.54 -17.19
CA SER A 4 -9.41 12.90 -17.03
C SER A 4 -9.33 14.32 -16.49
N ILE A 5 -8.64 14.51 -15.37
CA ILE A 5 -8.32 15.85 -14.88
C ILE A 5 -7.47 16.53 -15.94
N ASP A 6 -7.88 17.72 -16.39
CA ASP A 6 -7.11 18.50 -17.36
C ASP A 6 -5.87 19.09 -16.68
N THR A 7 -4.71 18.56 -17.03
CA THR A 7 -3.41 18.97 -16.50
C THR A 7 -2.61 19.84 -17.48
N GLN A 8 -3.18 20.21 -18.64
CA GLN A 8 -2.45 20.92 -19.71
C GLN A 8 -1.93 22.31 -19.30
N HIS A 9 -2.48 22.89 -18.23
CA HIS A 9 -2.12 24.22 -17.72
C HIS A 9 -1.51 24.20 -16.32
N TRP A 10 -1.09 23.04 -15.81
CA TRP A 10 -0.56 22.96 -14.45
C TRP A 10 0.80 23.64 -14.34
N THR A 11 0.93 24.49 -13.32
CA THR A 11 2.22 25.11 -13.00
C THR A 11 3.11 24.14 -12.24
N ARG A 12 4.41 24.44 -12.15
CA ARG A 12 5.35 23.70 -11.30
C ARG A 12 4.87 23.58 -9.85
N ALA A 13 4.24 24.64 -9.32
CA ALA A 13 3.73 24.64 -7.96
C ALA A 13 2.55 23.66 -7.79
N ASP A 14 1.69 23.53 -8.80
CA ASP A 14 0.58 22.59 -8.80
C ASP A 14 1.07 21.14 -8.85
N LEU A 15 2.07 20.86 -9.70
CA LEU A 15 2.71 19.54 -9.78
C LEU A 15 3.34 19.14 -8.45
N ILE A 16 4.06 20.05 -7.79
CA ILE A 16 4.67 19.79 -6.46
C ILE A 16 3.59 19.57 -5.40
N LYS A 17 2.50 20.35 -5.43
CA LYS A 17 1.39 20.19 -4.50
C LYS A 17 0.72 18.82 -4.67
N GLU A 18 0.46 18.40 -5.90
CA GLU A 18 -0.11 17.09 -6.21
C GLU A 18 0.82 15.95 -5.76
N ALA A 19 2.11 16.03 -6.08
CA ALA A 19 3.11 15.07 -5.63
C ALA A 19 3.15 14.94 -4.10
N LYS A 20 3.00 16.05 -3.37
CA LYS A 20 2.92 16.05 -1.90
C LYS A 20 1.65 15.36 -1.39
N MET A 21 0.49 15.63 -1.99
CA MET A 21 -0.78 14.98 -1.61
C MET A 21 -0.73 13.47 -1.85
N GLN A 22 -0.22 13.04 -3.00
CA GLN A 22 -0.01 11.62 -3.29
C GLN A 22 1.00 10.98 -2.33
N THR A 23 2.07 11.70 -1.96
CA THR A 23 3.04 11.22 -0.96
C THR A 23 2.38 10.99 0.40
N ASP A 24 1.53 11.90 0.88
CA ASP A 24 0.78 11.72 2.14
C ASP A 24 -0.15 10.49 2.05
N ALA A 25 -0.88 10.34 0.95
CA ALA A 25 -1.73 9.18 0.70
C ALA A 25 -0.92 7.87 0.73
N ILE A 26 0.27 7.84 0.10
CA ILE A 26 1.17 6.68 0.12
C ILE A 26 1.61 6.34 1.54
N GLN A 27 1.90 7.33 2.39
CA GLN A 27 2.26 7.07 3.79
C GLN A 27 1.11 6.41 4.55
N ARG A 28 -0.12 6.87 4.35
CA ARG A 28 -1.31 6.22 4.92
C ARG A 28 -1.45 4.78 4.42
N LEU A 29 -1.26 4.53 3.12
CA LEU A 29 -1.28 3.17 2.56
C LEU A 29 -0.21 2.26 3.17
N LYS A 30 0.99 2.78 3.49
CA LYS A 30 2.03 1.99 4.19
C LYS A 30 1.62 1.61 5.61
N VAL A 31 0.89 2.47 6.31
CA VAL A 31 0.33 2.14 7.63
C VAL A 31 -0.69 1.00 7.48
N TRP A 32 -1.58 1.07 6.50
CA TRP A 32 -2.52 -0.02 6.18
C TRP A 32 -1.80 -1.32 5.79
N LEU A 33 -0.70 -1.23 5.03
CA LEU A 33 0.12 -2.38 4.67
C LEU A 33 0.72 -3.06 5.91
N ARG A 34 1.17 -2.27 6.91
CA ARG A 34 1.64 -2.82 8.19
C ARG A 34 0.54 -3.58 8.92
N PHE A 35 -0.69 -3.06 8.92
CA PHE A 35 -1.83 -3.80 9.49
C PHE A 35 -2.09 -5.11 8.74
N GLY A 36 -1.94 -5.13 7.40
CA GLY A 36 -1.99 -6.35 6.61
C GLY A 36 -0.95 -7.39 7.04
N TYR A 37 0.31 -6.97 7.23
CA TYR A 37 1.37 -7.86 7.72
C TYR A 37 1.12 -8.34 9.15
N SER A 38 0.62 -7.49 10.04
CA SER A 38 0.24 -7.90 11.39
C SER A 38 -0.86 -8.95 11.38
N LEU A 39 -1.87 -8.79 10.52
CA LEU A 39 -2.95 -9.77 10.35
C LEU A 39 -2.39 -11.11 9.86
N MET A 40 -1.46 -11.09 8.90
CA MET A 40 -0.78 -12.30 8.43
C MET A 40 0.03 -12.98 9.56
N ALA A 41 0.76 -12.20 10.36
CA ALA A 41 1.54 -12.72 11.48
C ALA A 41 0.64 -13.39 12.54
N VAL A 42 -0.48 -12.74 12.90
CA VAL A 42 -1.48 -13.33 13.81
C VAL A 42 -2.05 -14.62 13.22
N GLY A 43 -2.39 -14.62 11.93
CA GLY A 43 -2.87 -15.82 11.23
C GLY A 43 -1.90 -16.99 11.32
N ALA A 44 -0.62 -16.74 11.05
CA ALA A 44 0.43 -17.76 11.15
C ALA A 44 0.59 -18.28 12.59
N ILE A 45 0.60 -17.40 13.60
CA ILE A 45 0.70 -17.80 15.01
C ILE A 45 -0.49 -18.68 15.41
N LEU A 46 -1.71 -18.31 15.00
CA LEU A 46 -2.91 -19.09 15.31
C LEU A 46 -2.88 -20.49 14.67
N LEU A 47 -2.37 -20.62 13.45
CA LEU A 47 -2.22 -21.94 12.81
C LEU A 47 -1.17 -22.80 13.51
N ILE A 48 -0.03 -22.23 13.91
CA ILE A 48 0.99 -22.94 14.68
C ILE A 48 0.39 -23.42 16.00
N TRP A 49 -0.30 -22.55 16.73
CA TRP A 49 -0.93 -22.89 18.00
C TRP A 49 -2.03 -23.94 17.83
N SER A 50 -2.85 -23.82 16.79
CA SER A 50 -3.88 -24.80 16.45
C SER A 50 -3.31 -26.20 16.27
N SER A 51 -2.17 -26.32 15.56
CA SER A 51 -1.52 -27.61 15.32
C SER A 51 -1.03 -28.26 16.62
N SER A 52 -0.51 -27.48 17.57
CA SER A 52 0.01 -27.98 18.84
C SER A 52 -1.08 -28.33 19.85
N ALA A 53 -2.22 -27.63 19.81
CA ALA A 53 -3.31 -27.78 20.78
C ALA A 53 -4.54 -28.54 20.23
N SER A 54 -4.48 -29.03 18.99
CA SER A 54 -5.63 -29.61 18.25
C SER A 54 -6.87 -28.71 18.28
N ASN A 55 -6.66 -27.39 18.22
CA ASN A 55 -7.73 -26.39 18.40
C ASN A 55 -8.30 -25.96 17.04
N GLY A 56 -9.45 -26.54 16.66
CA GLY A 56 -10.11 -26.25 15.39
C GLY A 56 -10.55 -24.80 15.21
N THR A 57 -10.93 -24.10 16.29
CA THR A 57 -11.30 -22.68 16.23
C THR A 57 -10.10 -21.81 15.85
N ALA A 58 -8.93 -22.11 16.41
CA ALA A 58 -7.69 -21.42 16.05
C ALA A 58 -7.29 -21.69 14.58
N ALA A 59 -7.56 -22.90 14.05
CA ALA A 59 -7.32 -23.20 12.63
C ALA A 59 -8.17 -22.31 11.71
N VAL A 60 -9.47 -22.22 11.98
CA VAL A 60 -10.40 -21.42 11.17
C VAL A 60 -10.04 -19.93 11.22
N MET A 61 -9.79 -19.39 12.41
CA MET A 61 -9.41 -17.99 12.57
C MET A 61 -8.05 -17.69 11.92
N GLY A 62 -7.05 -18.56 12.11
CA GLY A 62 -5.75 -18.41 11.48
C GLY A 62 -5.82 -18.45 9.96
N GLY A 63 -6.59 -19.39 9.41
CA GLY A 63 -6.86 -19.50 7.98
C GLY A 63 -7.55 -18.25 7.43
N ALA A 64 -8.59 -17.75 8.10
CA ALA A 64 -9.29 -16.53 7.69
C ALA A 64 -8.36 -15.31 7.67
N CYS A 65 -7.51 -15.15 8.69
CA CYS A 65 -6.51 -14.08 8.73
C CYS A 65 -5.54 -14.13 7.55
N LEU A 66 -5.08 -15.32 7.13
CA LEU A 66 -4.18 -15.46 5.99
C LEU A 66 -4.89 -15.23 4.65
N VAL A 67 -6.10 -15.77 4.48
CA VAL A 67 -6.92 -15.62 3.26
C VAL A 67 -7.22 -14.15 2.98
N LEU A 68 -7.43 -13.34 4.01
CA LEU A 68 -7.65 -11.89 3.85
C LEU A 68 -6.35 -11.08 3.86
N GLY A 69 -5.42 -11.41 4.76
CA GLY A 69 -4.20 -10.66 4.97
C GLY A 69 -3.23 -10.69 3.78
N ILE A 70 -3.08 -11.86 3.14
CA ILE A 70 -2.17 -12.01 1.99
C ILE A 70 -2.63 -11.16 0.80
N PRO A 71 -3.87 -11.29 0.28
CA PRO A 71 -4.31 -10.49 -0.87
C PRO A 71 -4.29 -8.99 -0.58
N VAL A 72 -4.77 -8.56 0.59
CA VAL A 72 -4.77 -7.13 0.97
C VAL A 72 -3.35 -6.58 0.98
N SER A 73 -2.40 -7.30 1.57
CA SER A 73 -1.00 -6.88 1.62
C SER A 73 -0.37 -6.80 0.23
N VAL A 74 -0.66 -7.76 -0.65
CA VAL A 74 -0.16 -7.77 -2.03
C VAL A 74 -0.72 -6.58 -2.82
N ILE A 75 -2.04 -6.35 -2.77
CA ILE A 75 -2.71 -5.25 -3.48
C ILE A 75 -2.16 -3.91 -3.00
N LEU A 76 -2.06 -3.70 -1.69
CA LEU A 76 -1.51 -2.46 -1.11
C LEU A 76 -0.04 -2.26 -1.52
N LYS A 77 0.77 -3.32 -1.47
CA LYS A 77 2.19 -3.24 -1.87
C LYS A 77 2.34 -2.84 -3.33
N VAL A 78 1.58 -3.47 -4.24
CA VAL A 78 1.59 -3.13 -5.67
C VAL A 78 1.09 -1.69 -5.89
N GLY A 79 -0.01 -1.31 -5.24
CA GLY A 79 -0.57 0.04 -5.32
C GLY A 79 0.42 1.11 -4.86
N ILE A 80 1.10 0.90 -3.73
CA ILE A 80 2.13 1.80 -3.20
C ILE A 80 3.29 1.94 -4.19
N THR A 81 3.77 0.85 -4.79
CA THR A 81 4.87 0.90 -5.76
C THR A 81 4.47 1.71 -6.99
N ARG A 82 3.27 1.48 -7.54
CA ARG A 82 2.77 2.24 -8.70
C ARG A 82 2.53 3.71 -8.38
N ALA A 83 1.99 4.01 -7.20
CA ALA A 83 1.76 5.38 -6.76
C ALA A 83 3.08 6.15 -6.59
N LYS A 84 4.13 5.51 -6.08
CA LYS A 84 5.47 6.12 -6.01
C LYS A 84 6.04 6.47 -7.39
N ALA A 85 5.96 5.53 -8.34
CA ALA A 85 6.40 5.79 -9.71
C ALA A 85 5.61 6.94 -10.36
N ASN A 86 4.33 7.10 -10.03
CA ASN A 86 3.53 8.25 -10.48
C ASN A 86 4.02 9.57 -9.88
N VAL A 87 4.31 9.60 -8.58
CA VAL A 87 4.89 10.77 -7.90
C VAL A 87 6.25 11.13 -8.50
N GLU A 88 7.09 10.14 -8.78
CA GLU A 88 8.37 10.32 -9.48
C GLU A 88 8.19 10.97 -10.86
N GLY A 89 7.22 10.50 -11.65
CA GLY A 89 6.88 11.10 -12.95
C GLY A 89 6.42 12.55 -12.83
N ILE A 90 5.57 12.87 -11.85
CA ILE A 90 5.09 14.24 -11.61
C ILE A 90 6.23 15.17 -11.20
N LEU A 91 7.12 14.72 -10.32
CA LEU A 91 8.26 15.51 -9.86
C LEU A 91 9.29 15.74 -10.98
N SER A 92 9.53 14.73 -11.81
CA SER A 92 10.37 14.86 -13.00
C SER A 92 9.83 15.93 -13.97
N GLN A 93 8.51 15.95 -14.22
CA GLN A 93 7.86 17.00 -15.03
C GLN A 93 7.99 18.40 -14.41
N ALA A 94 8.06 18.50 -13.08
CA ALA A 94 8.31 19.74 -12.36
C ALA A 94 9.79 20.17 -12.39
N GLY A 95 10.66 19.42 -13.08
CA GLY A 95 12.11 19.66 -13.11
C GLY A 95 12.78 19.39 -11.77
N VAL A 96 12.20 18.52 -10.94
CA VAL A 96 12.79 18.05 -9.69
C VAL A 96 13.25 16.62 -9.91
N ASP A 97 14.56 16.42 -10.06
CA ASP A 97 15.12 15.07 -10.06
C ASP A 97 15.24 14.59 -8.62
N ILE A 98 14.50 13.52 -8.29
CA ILE A 98 14.57 12.87 -6.97
C ILE A 98 15.47 11.64 -6.97
N ASN A 99 16.11 11.33 -8.11
CA ASN A 99 17.10 10.26 -8.25
C ASN A 99 18.54 10.77 -8.35
N GLU A 100 18.79 12.08 -8.20
CA GLU A 100 20.14 12.58 -7.94
C GLU A 100 20.62 12.05 -6.59
N LYS A 101 21.52 11.06 -6.65
CA LYS A 101 22.37 10.64 -5.55
C LYS A 101 23.72 11.33 -5.66
#